data_AF-A0A182FMI7-F1
#
_entry.id   AF-A0A182FMI7-F1
#
_cell.length_a   1.000
_cell.length_b   1.000
_cell.length_c   1.000
_cell.angle_alpha   90.00
_cell.angle_beta   90.00
_cell.angle_gamma   90.00
#
_symmetry.space_group_name_H-M   'P 1'
#
loop_
_entity.id
_entity.type
_entity.pdbx_description
1 polymer ?
#
loop_
_entity_poly.entity_id
_entity_poly.type
_entity_poly.pdbx_seq_one_letter_code
_entity_poly.pdbx_strand_id
1 'polypeptide(L)'
;MEIVGAVQCYEWGKLGDSSLVAQLGRANNSRLTVEPNRPYAELWIGDHVNGPATVKASGLLLAENIQADPVGTIGSETAVSLPFLLKVLSIRKALSIQVHPDKAEAEKLHRQFPDVYKDPNHKPELAIALTDFQVLCGFRSYPEILGLIEEWAPLQSLLGPETLARLRMKPDRQAVQGAYEKLMRSEPEALNRCIAAITERMRTSPAVANGELSKLFQRLATDFGHDVGLLSIFFLNVLRLKPGEAIYLAANVPHAYLDGDCVECMACSDNVVRAGLTPKFKDVDTLLRLVSYECGPPDAMLARARLLHKDTQPYTRTFVPPVPDFAVSEIRLPANANTGKPYMLDNPVTGSILLVTGSRKASLLAADGRPLADLLFGTVLFLPSSAGRTLHLQLSGSENDDEPFVAFQAMANGFVGSEL
;
A
#
# COMPACT_ATOMS: atom_id res chain seq x y z
N MET A 1 -4.07 23.42 7.31
CA MET A 1 -4.13 23.10 8.75
C MET A 1 -3.12 22.00 9.02
N GLU A 2 -2.26 22.12 10.03
CA GLU A 2 -1.37 21.02 10.40
C GLU A 2 -2.12 19.99 11.27
N ILE A 3 -1.95 18.71 10.94
CA ILE A 3 -2.65 17.60 11.60
C ILE A 3 -1.66 16.60 12.18
N VAL A 4 -2.09 15.90 13.22
CA VAL A 4 -1.39 14.76 13.84
C VAL A 4 -2.05 13.48 13.38
N GLY A 5 -1.28 12.60 12.72
CA GLY A 5 -1.73 11.26 12.34
C GLY A 5 -1.70 10.27 13.51
N ALA A 6 -2.42 9.16 13.37
CA ALA A 6 -2.47 8.10 14.38
C ALA A 6 -1.41 7.02 14.09
N VAL A 7 -0.55 6.73 15.06
CA VAL A 7 0.49 5.70 14.94
C VAL A 7 -0.01 4.36 15.47
N GLN A 8 0.00 3.34 14.60
CA GLN A 8 -0.37 1.97 14.93
C GLN A 8 0.87 1.10 15.17
N CYS A 9 0.89 0.38 16.28
CA CYS A 9 2.01 -0.43 16.73
C CYS A 9 1.78 -1.94 16.50
N TYR A 10 1.37 -2.33 15.30
CA TYR A 10 1.13 -3.74 14.99
C TYR A 10 2.44 -4.55 14.99
N GLU A 11 2.36 -5.82 15.39
CA GLU A 11 3.54 -6.69 15.59
C GLU A 11 4.45 -6.80 14.37
N TRP A 12 3.91 -6.68 13.16
CA TRP A 12 4.67 -6.81 11.92
C TRP A 12 5.55 -5.59 11.60
N GLY A 13 5.36 -4.46 12.30
CA GLY A 13 6.10 -3.22 12.06
C GLY A 13 7.60 -3.31 12.38
N LYS A 14 8.40 -2.43 11.77
CA LYS A 14 9.80 -2.20 12.16
C LYS A 14 9.89 -1.68 13.59
N LEU A 15 11.01 -1.92 14.26
CA LEU A 15 11.19 -1.63 15.69
C LEU A 15 11.84 -0.26 15.92
N GLY A 16 11.29 0.51 16.87
CA GLY A 16 11.88 1.77 17.32
C GLY A 16 12.28 2.70 16.17
N ASP A 17 13.47 3.30 16.27
CA ASP A 17 13.99 4.24 15.25
C ASP A 17 14.29 3.59 13.89
N SER A 18 14.30 2.26 13.76
CA SER A 18 14.41 1.62 12.44
C SER A 18 13.13 1.74 11.61
N SER A 19 12.01 2.10 12.25
CA SER A 19 10.73 2.34 11.59
C SER A 19 10.62 3.76 11.08
N LEU A 20 10.33 3.92 9.79
CA LEU A 20 10.00 5.22 9.22
C LEU A 20 8.74 5.81 9.86
N VAL A 21 7.77 4.96 10.25
CA VAL A 21 6.57 5.38 10.98
C VAL A 21 6.92 5.95 12.35
N ALA A 22 7.89 5.37 13.07
CA ALA A 22 8.34 5.94 14.34
C ALA A 22 9.01 7.31 14.15
N GLN A 23 9.86 7.43 13.14
CA GLN A 23 10.56 8.68 12.82
C GLN A 23 9.57 9.79 12.42
N LEU A 24 8.65 9.50 11.48
CA LEU A 24 7.60 10.43 11.05
C LEU A 24 6.65 10.74 12.21
N GLY A 25 6.24 9.75 12.99
CA GLY A 25 5.36 9.94 14.14
C GLY A 25 5.95 10.87 15.19
N ARG A 26 7.24 10.74 15.49
CA ARG A 26 7.96 11.63 16.42
C ARG A 26 8.08 13.05 15.88
N ALA A 27 8.36 13.19 14.58
CA ALA A 27 8.46 14.50 13.93
C ALA A 27 7.08 15.18 13.81
N ASN A 28 6.03 14.41 13.55
CA ASN A 28 4.65 14.87 13.44
C ASN A 28 4.04 15.21 14.82
N ASN A 29 4.37 14.44 15.87
CA ASN A 29 3.88 14.65 17.22
C ASN A 29 5.04 14.63 18.23
N SER A 30 5.41 15.81 18.73
CA SER A 30 6.47 15.97 19.73
C SER A 30 6.22 15.26 21.07
N ARG A 31 4.99 14.81 21.32
CA ARG A 31 4.62 14.02 22.51
C ARG A 31 4.85 12.51 22.32
N LEU A 32 5.07 12.04 21.10
CA LEU A 32 5.32 10.62 20.86
C LEU A 32 6.74 10.26 21.30
N THR A 33 6.83 9.40 22.32
CA THR A 33 8.10 8.78 22.72
C THR A 33 8.29 7.47 21.96
N VAL A 34 9.43 7.32 21.28
CA VAL A 34 9.77 6.11 20.52
C VAL A 34 10.48 5.12 21.44
N GLU A 35 9.92 3.92 21.58
CA GLU A 35 10.50 2.84 22.36
C GLU A 35 11.34 1.91 21.45
N PRO A 36 12.62 1.63 21.76
CA PRO A 36 13.53 0.91 20.86
C PRO A 36 13.04 -0.47 20.38
N ASN A 37 12.37 -1.23 21.25
CA ASN A 37 11.92 -2.60 20.97
C ASN A 37 10.44 -2.72 20.62
N ARG A 38 9.73 -1.59 20.51
CA ARG A 38 8.32 -1.57 20.17
C ARG A 38 8.15 -1.49 18.65
N PRO A 39 7.21 -2.24 18.05
CA PRO A 39 6.94 -2.12 16.63
C PRO A 39 6.13 -0.86 16.34
N TYR A 40 6.44 -0.21 15.23
CA TYR A 40 5.75 0.94 14.68
C TYR A 40 5.45 0.65 13.21
N ALA A 41 4.17 0.39 12.92
CA ALA A 41 3.75 -0.32 11.73
C ALA A 41 3.09 0.62 10.71
N GLU A 42 2.12 1.43 11.16
CA GLU A 42 1.37 2.33 10.28
C GLU A 42 1.26 3.73 10.89
N LEU A 43 1.36 4.77 10.07
CA LEU A 43 0.94 6.13 10.40
C LEU A 43 -0.31 6.45 9.58
N TRP A 44 -1.47 6.58 10.24
CA TRP A 44 -2.76 6.85 9.59
C TRP A 44 -3.00 8.35 9.53
N ILE A 45 -3.38 8.83 8.34
CA ILE A 45 -3.57 10.24 8.07
C ILE A 45 -4.91 10.42 7.35
N GLY A 46 -5.90 10.90 8.09
CA GLY A 46 -7.25 11.10 7.59
C GLY A 46 -8.25 11.19 8.74
N ASP A 47 -9.52 11.05 8.41
CA ASP A 47 -10.65 11.14 9.34
C ASP A 47 -11.24 9.76 9.69
N HIS A 48 -10.50 8.68 9.40
CA HIS A 48 -10.95 7.32 9.68
C HIS A 48 -11.08 7.05 11.18
N VAL A 49 -12.22 6.48 11.59
CA VAL A 49 -12.60 6.30 13.00
C VAL A 49 -11.62 5.44 13.83
N ASN A 50 -11.00 4.43 13.23
CA ASN A 50 -10.01 3.57 13.91
C ASN A 50 -8.63 4.22 14.12
N GLY A 51 -8.36 5.36 13.49
CA GLY A 51 -7.08 6.08 13.60
C GLY A 51 -7.26 7.55 13.24
N PRO A 52 -8.07 8.30 14.00
CA PRO A 52 -8.49 9.63 13.59
C PRO A 52 -7.35 10.63 13.76
N ALA A 53 -7.12 11.45 12.73
CA ALA A 53 -6.19 12.57 12.85
C ALA A 53 -6.79 13.70 13.69
N THR A 54 -5.93 14.50 14.32
CA THR A 54 -6.32 15.71 15.08
C THR A 54 -5.67 16.95 14.50
N VAL A 55 -6.37 18.08 14.53
CA VAL A 55 -5.79 19.37 14.12
C VAL A 55 -4.89 19.88 15.24
N LYS A 56 -3.60 20.14 14.95
CA LYS A 56 -2.61 20.53 15.99
C LYS A 56 -3.02 21.77 16.79
N ALA A 57 -3.58 22.77 16.10
CA ALA A 57 -3.89 24.07 16.71
C ALA A 57 -5.06 23.99 17.71
N SER A 58 -6.05 23.13 17.46
CA SER A 58 -7.26 23.04 18.29
C SER A 58 -7.35 21.76 19.12
N GLY A 59 -6.63 20.70 18.73
CA GLY A 59 -6.75 19.36 19.29
C GLY A 59 -8.02 18.60 18.89
N LEU A 60 -8.92 19.22 18.11
CA LEU A 60 -10.15 18.59 17.63
C LEU A 60 -9.88 17.54 16.56
N LEU A 61 -10.80 16.59 16.40
CA LEU A 61 -10.69 15.57 15.36
C LEU A 61 -10.81 16.22 13.98
N LEU A 62 -10.08 15.70 13.00
CA LEU A 62 -10.21 16.14 11.62
C LEU A 62 -11.65 15.91 11.10
N ALA A 63 -12.25 14.78 11.46
CA ALA A 63 -13.66 14.46 11.14
C ALA A 63 -14.63 15.55 11.63
N GLU A 64 -14.45 16.06 12.85
CA GLU A 64 -15.29 17.11 13.43
C GLU A 64 -15.12 18.44 12.66
N ASN A 65 -13.90 18.76 12.23
CA ASN A 65 -13.63 19.95 11.43
C ASN A 65 -14.28 19.84 10.04
N ILE A 66 -14.24 18.66 9.41
CA ILE A 66 -14.89 18.40 8.13
C ILE A 66 -16.41 18.52 8.28
N GLN A 67 -17.00 17.91 9.31
CA GLN A 67 -18.45 17.95 9.55
C GLN A 67 -18.97 19.36 9.84
N ALA A 68 -18.16 20.22 10.48
CA ALA A 68 -18.56 21.59 10.80
C ALA A 68 -18.62 22.49 9.56
N ASP A 69 -17.79 22.25 8.54
CA ASP A 69 -17.80 22.98 7.27
C ASP A 69 -17.39 22.08 6.09
N PRO A 70 -18.28 21.18 5.62
CA PRO A 70 -17.96 20.23 4.55
C PRO A 70 -17.63 20.92 3.22
N VAL A 71 -18.28 22.05 2.94
CA VAL A 71 -18.06 22.84 1.72
C VAL A 71 -16.70 23.52 1.77
N GLY A 72 -16.35 24.21 2.86
CA GLY A 72 -15.06 24.88 3.00
C GLY A 72 -13.88 23.91 3.19
N THR A 73 -14.12 22.68 3.66
CA THR A 73 -13.07 21.67 3.85
C THR A 73 -12.90 20.75 2.65
N ILE A 74 -13.91 19.96 2.30
CA ILE A 74 -13.84 18.95 1.24
C ILE A 74 -14.68 19.29 0.00
N GLY A 75 -15.14 20.54 -0.11
CA GLY A 75 -15.79 21.04 -1.32
C GLY A 75 -17.11 20.35 -1.67
N SER A 76 -17.79 19.76 -0.67
CA SER A 76 -19.00 18.96 -0.89
C SER A 76 -20.13 19.39 0.02
N GLU A 77 -21.34 19.44 -0.51
CA GLU A 77 -22.57 19.68 0.27
C GLU A 77 -23.11 18.40 0.92
N THR A 78 -22.70 17.23 0.44
CA THR A 78 -23.28 15.93 0.83
C THR A 78 -22.29 15.00 1.52
N ALA A 79 -21.03 15.04 1.13
CA ALA A 79 -19.99 14.24 1.76
C ALA A 79 -19.59 14.89 3.09
N VAL A 80 -19.38 14.05 4.11
CA VAL A 80 -18.99 14.49 5.46
C VAL A 80 -17.71 13.79 5.94
N SER A 81 -17.01 13.12 5.02
CA SER A 81 -15.75 12.44 5.28
C SER A 81 -14.88 12.38 4.03
N LEU A 82 -13.58 12.12 4.20
CA LEU A 82 -12.68 11.84 3.10
C LEU A 82 -13.01 10.48 2.47
N PRO A 83 -12.97 10.34 1.13
CA PRO A 83 -13.20 9.07 0.46
C PRO A 83 -11.98 8.12 0.54
N PHE A 84 -10.89 8.57 1.17
CA PHE A 84 -9.63 7.86 1.22
C PHE A 84 -8.94 7.97 2.59
N LEU A 85 -8.05 7.03 2.85
CA LEU A 85 -7.13 7.04 3.97
C LEU A 85 -5.69 6.99 3.44
N LEU A 86 -4.89 7.99 3.79
CA LEU A 86 -3.45 8.00 3.52
C LEU A 86 -2.72 7.34 4.69
N LYS A 87 -1.72 6.53 4.38
CA LYS A 87 -0.84 5.93 5.37
C LYS A 87 0.63 5.95 4.96
N VAL A 88 1.49 5.83 5.95
CA VAL A 88 2.85 5.31 5.77
C VAL A 88 2.94 3.97 6.48
N LEU A 89 3.46 2.96 5.79
CA LEU A 89 3.71 1.64 6.36
C LEU A 89 5.22 1.43 6.53
N SER A 90 5.61 0.78 7.62
CA SER A 90 7.00 0.40 7.87
C SER A 90 7.09 -1.07 8.28
N ILE A 91 7.41 -1.91 7.30
CA ILE A 91 7.17 -3.36 7.35
C ILE A 91 8.46 -4.10 7.63
N ARG A 92 8.40 -5.02 8.61
CA ARG A 92 9.50 -5.91 9.01
C ARG A 92 9.14 -7.38 8.82
N LYS A 93 7.91 -7.75 9.16
CA LYS A 93 7.34 -9.08 8.90
C LYS A 93 6.28 -8.96 7.82
N ALA A 94 6.12 -10.01 7.01
CA ALA A 94 5.10 -10.01 5.98
C ALA A 94 3.69 -9.82 6.57
N LEU A 95 2.85 -9.09 5.85
CA LEU A 95 1.42 -9.03 6.13
C LEU A 95 0.73 -10.27 5.55
N SER A 96 -0.52 -10.48 5.95
CA SER A 96 -1.34 -11.55 5.38
C SER A 96 -1.47 -11.38 3.86
N ILE A 97 -1.53 -12.51 3.14
CA ILE A 97 -1.99 -12.52 1.75
C ILE A 97 -3.48 -12.22 1.77
N GLN A 98 -3.89 -11.23 0.98
CA GLN A 98 -5.19 -10.60 1.05
C GLN A 98 -5.79 -10.42 -0.33
N VAL A 99 -7.12 -10.44 -0.36
CA VAL A 99 -7.95 -10.08 -1.50
C VAL A 99 -9.06 -9.17 -0.98
N HIS A 100 -9.36 -8.11 -1.73
CA HIS A 100 -10.46 -7.22 -1.44
C HIS A 100 -11.58 -7.41 -2.46
N PRO A 101 -12.84 -7.57 -2.04
CA PRO A 101 -13.96 -7.66 -2.97
C PRO A 101 -14.15 -6.32 -3.72
N ASP A 102 -14.76 -6.41 -4.90
CA ASP A 102 -15.31 -5.21 -5.55
C ASP A 102 -16.51 -4.67 -4.77
N LYS A 103 -17.03 -3.52 -5.20
CA LYS A 103 -18.10 -2.81 -4.48
C LYS A 103 -19.38 -3.64 -4.36
N ALA A 104 -19.81 -4.27 -5.45
CA ALA A 104 -21.05 -5.04 -5.48
C ALA A 104 -20.96 -6.27 -4.57
N GLU A 105 -19.79 -6.92 -4.57
CA GLU A 105 -19.57 -8.09 -3.74
C GLU A 105 -19.35 -7.73 -2.27
N ALA A 106 -18.71 -6.59 -1.97
CA ALA A 106 -18.59 -6.06 -0.61
C ALA A 106 -19.98 -5.80 0.01
N GLU A 107 -20.89 -5.17 -0.73
CA GLU A 107 -22.27 -4.93 -0.30
C GLU A 107 -23.02 -6.24 0.02
N LYS A 108 -22.81 -7.27 -0.80
CA LYS A 108 -23.40 -8.59 -0.59
C LYS A 108 -22.81 -9.28 0.63
N LEU A 109 -21.48 -9.30 0.76
CA LEU A 109 -20.76 -9.93 1.86
C LEU A 109 -21.09 -9.26 3.20
N HIS A 110 -21.13 -7.93 3.26
CA HIS A 110 -21.54 -7.19 4.45
C HIS A 110 -22.97 -7.53 4.87
N ARG A 111 -23.90 -7.65 3.92
CA ARG A 111 -25.30 -8.02 4.20
C ARG A 111 -25.43 -9.45 4.73
N GLN A 112 -24.62 -10.38 4.22
CA GLN A 112 -24.68 -11.79 4.59
C GLN A 112 -23.91 -12.11 5.88
N PHE A 113 -22.75 -11.47 6.10
CA PHE A 113 -21.84 -11.74 7.21
C PHE A 113 -21.25 -10.44 7.79
N PRO A 114 -22.09 -9.56 8.41
CA PRO A 114 -21.66 -8.24 8.90
C PRO A 114 -20.59 -8.31 10.01
N ASP A 115 -20.51 -9.43 10.72
CA ASP A 115 -19.49 -9.66 11.75
C ASP A 115 -18.09 -9.96 11.16
N VAL A 116 -18.03 -10.36 9.88
CA VAL A 116 -16.78 -10.65 9.17
C VAL A 116 -16.40 -9.50 8.24
N TYR A 117 -17.36 -9.00 7.47
CA TYR A 117 -17.20 -7.90 6.53
C TYR A 117 -17.85 -6.65 7.11
N LYS A 118 -17.04 -5.68 7.51
CA LYS A 118 -17.43 -4.61 8.45
C LYS A 118 -18.18 -3.46 7.79
N ASP A 119 -18.05 -3.32 6.49
CA ASP A 119 -18.65 -2.24 5.72
C ASP A 119 -19.06 -2.73 4.32
N PRO A 120 -19.96 -2.02 3.63
CA PRO A 120 -20.35 -2.36 2.26
C PRO A 120 -19.42 -1.74 1.20
N ASN A 121 -18.17 -1.38 1.54
CA ASN A 121 -17.27 -0.69 0.63
C ASN A 121 -16.21 -1.60 0.02
N HIS A 122 -15.78 -1.25 -1.19
CA HIS A 122 -14.59 -1.83 -1.80
C HIS A 122 -13.33 -1.28 -1.14
N LYS A 123 -12.19 -1.91 -1.41
CA LYS A 123 -10.89 -1.49 -0.87
C LYS A 123 -9.79 -1.51 -1.94
N PRO A 124 -9.88 -0.66 -2.98
CA PRO A 124 -8.74 -0.39 -3.83
C PRO A 124 -7.62 0.27 -3.02
N GLU A 125 -6.37 -0.11 -3.31
CA GLU A 125 -5.19 0.42 -2.61
C GLU A 125 -4.09 0.76 -3.63
N LEU A 126 -3.27 1.76 -3.32
CA LEU A 126 -2.07 2.13 -4.06
C LEU A 126 -0.91 2.18 -3.07
N ALA A 127 0.16 1.44 -3.34
CA ALA A 127 1.38 1.48 -2.57
C ALA A 127 2.52 2.08 -3.40
N ILE A 128 3.18 3.12 -2.88
CA ILE A 128 4.34 3.79 -3.49
C ILE A 128 5.54 3.56 -2.58
N ALA A 129 6.58 2.92 -3.10
CA ALA A 129 7.75 2.55 -2.32
C ALA A 129 8.54 3.78 -1.84
N LEU A 130 8.93 3.79 -0.57
CA LEU A 130 9.82 4.80 0.03
C LEU A 130 11.24 4.25 0.21
N THR A 131 11.37 2.94 0.42
CA THR A 131 12.63 2.18 0.38
C THR A 131 12.55 1.10 -0.70
N ASP A 132 13.58 0.26 -0.82
CA ASP A 132 13.37 -1.06 -1.45
C ASP A 132 12.20 -1.76 -0.74
N PHE A 133 11.17 -2.11 -1.51
CA PHE A 133 9.88 -2.59 -1.00
C PHE A 133 9.50 -3.89 -1.68
N GLN A 134 9.36 -4.96 -0.90
CA GLN A 134 9.05 -6.29 -1.42
C GLN A 134 7.58 -6.63 -1.22
N VAL A 135 6.94 -7.14 -2.26
CA VAL A 135 5.49 -7.36 -2.31
C VAL A 135 5.13 -8.58 -3.15
N LEU A 136 4.07 -9.29 -2.74
CA LEU A 136 3.34 -10.22 -3.59
C LEU A 136 2.18 -9.47 -4.27
N CYS A 137 1.99 -9.61 -5.58
CA CYS A 137 0.84 -9.02 -6.26
C CYS A 137 0.46 -9.79 -7.54
N GLY A 138 -0.77 -10.31 -7.58
CA GLY A 138 -1.32 -11.02 -8.74
C GLY A 138 -0.63 -12.34 -9.05
N PHE A 139 -1.24 -13.14 -9.92
CA PHE A 139 -0.65 -14.41 -10.34
C PHE A 139 0.46 -14.18 -11.37
N ARG A 140 1.51 -14.99 -11.27
CA ARG A 140 2.56 -15.07 -12.28
C ARG A 140 2.00 -15.54 -13.61
N SER A 141 2.79 -15.39 -14.66
CA SER A 141 2.48 -16.01 -15.94
C SER A 141 2.34 -17.53 -15.82
N TYR A 142 1.45 -18.14 -16.61
CA TYR A 142 1.25 -19.59 -16.58
C TYR A 142 2.54 -20.42 -16.72
N PRO A 143 3.46 -20.10 -17.66
CA PRO A 143 4.70 -20.86 -17.80
C PRO A 143 5.60 -20.77 -16.56
N GLU A 144 5.61 -19.61 -15.88
CA GLU A 144 6.40 -19.42 -14.66
C GLU A 144 5.82 -20.23 -13.49
N ILE A 145 4.50 -20.24 -13.31
CA ILE A 145 3.84 -21.08 -12.29
C ILE A 145 4.16 -22.55 -12.53
N LEU A 146 3.99 -23.04 -13.76
CA LEU A 146 4.28 -24.43 -14.09
C LEU A 146 5.76 -24.76 -13.88
N GLY A 147 6.67 -23.92 -14.36
CA GLY A 147 8.12 -24.12 -14.19
C GLY A 147 8.54 -24.18 -12.73
N LEU A 148 8.00 -23.30 -11.90
CA LEU A 148 8.22 -23.32 -10.45
C LEU A 148 7.64 -24.58 -9.80
N ILE A 149 6.44 -25.02 -10.17
CA ILE A 149 5.88 -26.27 -9.65
C ILE A 149 6.77 -27.46 -10.04
N GLU A 150 7.21 -27.53 -11.30
CA GLU A 150 8.04 -28.62 -11.82
C GLU A 150 9.46 -28.64 -11.23
N GLU A 151 10.00 -27.48 -10.88
CA GLU A 151 11.29 -27.39 -10.20
C GLU A 151 11.25 -28.04 -8.80
N TRP A 152 10.09 -28.06 -8.14
CA TRP A 152 9.94 -28.52 -6.74
C TRP A 152 9.05 -29.76 -6.63
N ALA A 153 9.67 -30.95 -6.57
CA ALA A 153 8.98 -32.23 -6.40
C ALA A 153 7.95 -32.29 -5.24
N PRO A 154 8.17 -31.64 -4.07
CA PRO A 154 7.14 -31.57 -3.02
C PRO A 154 5.84 -30.88 -3.47
N LEU A 155 5.93 -29.81 -4.28
CA LEU A 155 4.75 -29.12 -4.83
C LEU A 155 4.00 -30.02 -5.82
N GLN A 156 4.73 -30.74 -6.67
CA GLN A 156 4.14 -31.71 -7.59
C GLN A 156 3.36 -32.79 -6.83
N SER A 157 3.94 -33.30 -5.74
CA SER A 157 3.31 -34.32 -4.90
C SER A 157 2.06 -33.78 -4.19
N LEU A 158 2.09 -32.53 -3.72
CA LEU A 158 0.95 -31.88 -3.06
C LEU A 158 -0.23 -31.66 -4.03
N LEU A 159 0.05 -31.16 -5.24
CA LEU A 159 -0.97 -30.83 -6.23
C LEU A 159 -1.55 -32.07 -6.91
N GLY A 160 -0.76 -33.14 -7.03
CA GLY A 160 -1.18 -34.42 -7.59
C GLY A 160 -1.18 -34.46 -9.13
N PRO A 161 -1.17 -35.68 -9.71
CA PRO A 161 -0.92 -35.89 -11.15
C PRO A 161 -1.99 -35.29 -12.05
N GLU A 162 -3.26 -35.29 -11.63
CA GLU A 162 -4.38 -34.75 -12.41
C GLU A 162 -4.26 -33.24 -12.59
N THR A 163 -3.97 -32.51 -11.51
CA THR A 163 -3.74 -31.05 -11.52
C THR A 163 -2.55 -30.69 -12.42
N LEU A 164 -1.45 -31.44 -12.30
CA LEU A 164 -0.25 -31.22 -13.12
C LEU A 164 -0.51 -31.51 -14.60
N ALA A 165 -1.25 -32.58 -14.91
CA ALA A 165 -1.64 -32.90 -16.27
C ALA A 165 -2.49 -31.77 -16.88
N ARG A 166 -3.43 -31.21 -16.11
CA ARG A 166 -4.24 -30.07 -16.56
C ARG A 166 -3.39 -28.82 -16.83
N LEU A 167 -2.47 -28.47 -15.92
CA LEU A 167 -1.56 -27.33 -16.09
C LEU A 167 -0.66 -27.50 -17.33
N ARG A 168 -0.18 -28.71 -17.62
CA ARG A 168 0.67 -28.99 -18.80
C ARG A 168 -0.10 -28.94 -20.11
N MET A 169 -1.27 -29.58 -20.15
CA MET A 169 -2.05 -29.73 -21.39
C MET A 169 -2.75 -28.44 -21.81
N LYS A 170 -3.25 -27.68 -20.83
CA LYS A 170 -4.01 -26.46 -21.09
C LYS A 170 -3.74 -25.43 -19.98
N PRO A 171 -2.59 -24.72 -20.02
CA PRO A 171 -2.22 -23.70 -19.06
C PRO A 171 -3.09 -22.43 -19.24
N ASP A 172 -4.36 -22.52 -18.85
CA ASP A 172 -5.35 -21.44 -18.87
C ASP A 172 -5.78 -21.03 -17.46
N ARG A 173 -6.61 -19.99 -17.38
CA ARG A 173 -7.16 -19.45 -16.13
C ARG A 173 -7.77 -20.54 -15.24
N GLN A 174 -8.49 -21.50 -15.84
CA GLN A 174 -9.13 -22.59 -15.11
C GLN A 174 -8.10 -23.57 -14.53
N ALA A 175 -7.00 -23.83 -15.23
CA ALA A 175 -5.93 -24.69 -14.72
C ALA A 175 -5.25 -24.08 -13.50
N VAL A 176 -4.96 -22.77 -13.51
CA VAL A 176 -4.39 -22.06 -12.34
C VAL A 176 -5.39 -22.00 -11.21
N GLN A 177 -6.66 -21.73 -11.50
CA GLN A 177 -7.72 -21.77 -10.51
C GLN A 177 -7.79 -23.13 -9.82
N GLY A 178 -7.83 -24.23 -10.57
CA GLY A 178 -7.88 -25.58 -10.00
C GLY A 178 -6.62 -25.92 -9.17
N ALA A 179 -5.44 -25.51 -9.64
CA ALA A 179 -4.20 -25.73 -8.90
C ALA A 179 -4.12 -24.92 -7.61
N TYR A 180 -4.53 -23.64 -7.65
CA TYR A 180 -4.55 -22.78 -6.47
C TYR A 180 -5.64 -23.21 -5.48
N GLU A 181 -6.81 -23.63 -5.96
CA GLU A 181 -7.85 -24.25 -5.14
C GLU A 181 -7.33 -25.51 -4.43
N LYS A 182 -6.65 -26.40 -5.17
CA LYS A 182 -6.04 -27.60 -4.58
C LYS A 182 -5.05 -27.25 -3.47
N LEU A 183 -4.23 -26.21 -3.67
CA LEU A 183 -3.33 -25.70 -2.65
C LEU A 183 -4.09 -25.18 -1.44
N MET A 184 -5.06 -24.27 -1.64
CA MET A 184 -5.80 -23.60 -0.57
C MET A 184 -6.67 -24.55 0.25
N ARG A 185 -7.12 -25.67 -0.33
CA ARG A 185 -7.87 -26.73 0.34
C ARG A 185 -6.99 -27.87 0.86
N SER A 186 -5.66 -27.76 0.80
CA SER A 186 -4.78 -28.82 1.28
C SER A 186 -4.84 -28.95 2.80
N GLU A 187 -4.91 -30.19 3.28
CA GLU A 187 -4.92 -30.49 4.71
C GLU A 187 -3.61 -30.06 5.41
N PRO A 188 -3.67 -29.65 6.69
CA PRO A 188 -2.50 -29.20 7.43
C PRO A 188 -1.31 -30.18 7.38
N GLU A 189 -1.54 -31.49 7.48
CA GLU A 189 -0.46 -32.48 7.42
C GLU A 189 0.20 -32.55 6.05
N ALA A 190 -0.56 -32.32 4.97
CA ALA A 190 -0.02 -32.29 3.61
C ALA A 190 0.83 -31.03 3.39
N LEU A 191 0.37 -29.87 3.88
CA LEU A 191 1.13 -28.62 3.88
C LEU A 191 2.44 -28.77 4.66
N ASN A 192 2.37 -29.33 5.88
CA ASN A 192 3.54 -29.55 6.73
C ASN A 192 4.58 -30.44 6.03
N ARG A 193 4.17 -31.56 5.43
CA ARG A 193 5.07 -32.44 4.68
C ARG A 193 5.71 -31.74 3.49
N CYS A 194 4.92 -30.98 2.72
CA CYS A 194 5.42 -30.24 1.57
C CYS A 194 6.47 -29.20 1.98
N ILE A 195 6.15 -28.38 2.99
CA ILE A 195 7.02 -27.31 3.49
C ILE A 195 8.30 -27.89 4.10
N ALA A 196 8.20 -28.97 4.90
CA ALA A 196 9.37 -29.64 5.46
C ALA A 196 10.30 -30.20 4.37
N ALA A 197 9.74 -30.80 3.32
CA ALA A 197 10.54 -31.33 2.22
C ALA A 197 11.22 -30.23 1.38
N ILE A 198 10.54 -29.09 1.18
CA ILE A 198 11.14 -27.91 0.54
C ILE A 198 12.31 -27.38 1.39
N THR A 199 12.10 -27.21 2.69
CA THR A 199 13.14 -26.76 3.64
C THR A 199 14.34 -27.70 3.66
N GLU A 200 14.10 -29.02 3.68
CA GLU A 200 15.19 -30.02 3.68
C GLU A 200 16.00 -30.01 2.39
N ARG A 201 15.35 -29.82 1.23
CA ARG A 201 16.04 -29.64 -0.06
C ARG A 201 16.93 -28.40 -0.04
N MET A 202 16.45 -27.28 0.52
CA MET A 202 17.27 -26.07 0.65
C MET A 202 18.46 -26.31 1.58
N ARG A 203 18.28 -27.03 2.70
CA ARG A 203 19.36 -27.36 3.63
C ARG A 203 20.46 -28.23 2.99
N THR A 204 20.07 -29.15 2.10
CA THR A 204 20.99 -30.12 1.47
C THR A 204 21.60 -29.64 0.16
N SER A 205 21.11 -28.54 -0.42
CA SER A 205 21.62 -27.97 -1.67
C SER A 205 21.84 -26.46 -1.55
N PRO A 206 23.08 -26.01 -1.22
CA PRO A 206 23.40 -24.59 -1.05
C PRO A 206 23.11 -23.73 -2.29
N ALA A 207 23.25 -24.29 -3.50
CA ALA A 207 22.94 -23.58 -4.74
C ALA A 207 21.45 -23.20 -4.81
N VAL A 208 20.56 -24.12 -4.41
CA VAL A 208 19.10 -23.88 -4.36
C VAL A 208 18.75 -22.91 -3.23
N ALA A 209 19.41 -23.01 -2.07
CA ALA A 209 19.16 -22.16 -0.91
C ALA A 209 19.44 -20.66 -1.17
N ASN A 210 20.37 -20.35 -2.07
CA ASN A 210 20.82 -18.98 -2.33
C ASN A 210 19.91 -18.18 -3.26
N GLY A 211 18.95 -18.82 -3.93
CA GLY A 211 17.96 -18.17 -4.79
C GLY A 211 17.04 -17.20 -4.01
N GLU A 212 16.56 -16.14 -4.68
CA GLU A 212 15.73 -15.11 -4.02
C GLU A 212 14.40 -15.68 -3.49
N LEU A 213 13.74 -16.55 -4.25
CA LEU A 213 12.50 -17.20 -3.82
C LEU A 213 12.73 -18.13 -2.62
N SER A 214 13.85 -18.85 -2.60
CA SER A 214 14.25 -19.73 -1.49
C SER A 214 14.54 -18.95 -0.21
N LYS A 215 15.20 -17.78 -0.31
CA LYS A 215 15.42 -16.88 0.82
C LYS A 215 14.11 -16.31 1.36
N LEU A 216 13.21 -15.90 0.46
CA LEU A 216 11.88 -15.45 0.86
C LEU A 216 11.11 -16.56 1.57
N PHE A 217 11.08 -17.78 1.01
CA PHE A 217 10.44 -18.95 1.62
C PHE A 217 10.95 -19.21 3.04
N GLN A 218 12.27 -19.24 3.24
CA GLN A 218 12.88 -19.46 4.55
C GLN A 218 12.51 -18.36 5.57
N ARG A 219 12.49 -17.09 5.15
CA ARG A 219 12.06 -15.99 6.01
C ARG A 219 10.59 -16.15 6.42
N LEU A 220 9.71 -16.43 5.46
CA LEU A 220 8.29 -16.66 5.74
C LEU A 220 8.06 -17.90 6.61
N ALA A 221 8.83 -18.97 6.43
CA ALA A 221 8.77 -20.15 7.30
C ALA A 221 9.19 -19.85 8.74
N THR A 222 10.16 -18.96 8.92
CA THR A 222 10.56 -18.50 10.26
C THR A 222 9.42 -17.74 10.94
N ASP A 223 8.71 -16.88 10.20
CA ASP A 223 7.65 -16.03 10.74
C ASP A 223 6.30 -16.75 10.90
N PHE A 224 5.96 -17.69 10.01
CA PHE A 224 4.62 -18.28 9.90
C PHE A 224 4.59 -19.82 9.98
N GLY A 225 5.74 -20.47 10.16
CA GLY A 225 5.83 -21.93 10.26
C GLY A 225 5.38 -22.62 8.98
N HIS A 226 4.22 -23.29 9.04
CA HIS A 226 3.71 -24.14 7.96
C HIS A 226 2.44 -23.58 7.27
N ASP A 227 2.25 -22.26 7.28
CA ASP A 227 1.07 -21.63 6.67
C ASP A 227 1.07 -21.79 5.12
N VAL A 228 -0.11 -21.98 4.54
CA VAL A 228 -0.31 -22.14 3.08
C VAL A 228 0.23 -20.96 2.24
N GLY A 229 0.32 -19.77 2.84
CA GLY A 229 0.90 -18.58 2.22
C GLY A 229 2.36 -18.74 1.81
N LEU A 230 3.13 -19.61 2.48
CA LEU A 230 4.48 -19.96 2.06
C LEU A 230 4.51 -20.59 0.66
N LEU A 231 3.49 -21.39 0.34
CA LEU A 231 3.39 -22.06 -0.96
C LEU A 231 2.70 -21.17 -2.00
N SER A 232 1.95 -20.17 -1.57
CA SER A 232 1.35 -19.18 -2.48
C SER A 232 2.41 -18.33 -3.21
N ILE A 233 3.63 -18.19 -2.69
CA ILE A 233 4.71 -17.44 -3.38
C ILE A 233 5.11 -18.07 -4.72
N PHE A 234 4.86 -19.36 -4.93
CA PHE A 234 5.13 -20.04 -6.21
C PHE A 234 4.06 -19.72 -7.26
N PHE A 235 2.92 -19.18 -6.86
CA PHE A 235 1.81 -18.80 -7.72
C PHE A 235 1.76 -17.29 -8.00
N LEU A 236 2.17 -16.46 -7.03
CA LEU A 236 2.01 -15.00 -7.06
C LEU A 236 3.29 -14.27 -7.43
N ASN A 237 3.25 -13.21 -8.22
CA ASN A 237 4.44 -12.42 -8.55
C ASN A 237 5.10 -11.91 -7.26
N VAL A 238 6.43 -12.07 -7.16
CA VAL A 238 7.25 -11.45 -6.11
C VAL A 238 7.95 -10.26 -6.74
N LEU A 239 7.54 -9.06 -6.37
CA LEU A 239 8.13 -7.82 -6.88
C LEU A 239 9.04 -7.19 -5.83
N ARG A 240 10.06 -6.47 -6.29
CA ARG A 240 10.88 -5.58 -5.46
C ARG A 240 10.87 -4.19 -6.09
N LEU A 241 10.02 -3.33 -5.55
CA LEU A 241 9.88 -1.95 -5.99
C LEU A 241 11.04 -1.12 -5.44
N LYS A 242 11.56 -0.23 -6.27
CA LYS A 242 12.51 0.82 -5.91
C LYS A 242 11.77 2.07 -5.43
N PRO A 243 12.42 2.94 -4.62
CA PRO A 243 11.81 4.18 -4.17
C PRO A 243 11.14 4.96 -5.31
N GLY A 244 9.85 5.25 -5.14
CA GLY A 244 9.02 5.94 -6.11
C GLY A 244 8.39 5.07 -7.20
N GLU A 245 8.67 3.77 -7.26
CA GLU A 245 7.84 2.81 -7.99
C GLU A 245 6.59 2.47 -7.18
N ALA A 246 5.52 2.08 -7.86
CA ALA A 246 4.23 1.84 -7.22
C ALA A 246 3.51 0.64 -7.81
N ILE A 247 2.56 0.11 -7.04
CA ILE A 247 1.59 -0.89 -7.47
C ILE A 247 0.18 -0.43 -7.11
N TYR A 248 -0.78 -0.78 -7.95
CA TYR A 248 -2.21 -0.62 -7.66
C TYR A 248 -2.82 -1.99 -7.38
N LEU A 249 -3.45 -2.11 -6.23
CA LEU A 249 -4.10 -3.32 -5.76
C LEU A 249 -5.58 -3.22 -6.13
N ALA A 250 -5.90 -3.76 -7.30
CA ALA A 250 -7.28 -3.86 -7.76
C ALA A 250 -8.07 -4.84 -6.90
N ALA A 251 -9.40 -4.70 -6.92
CA ALA A 251 -10.29 -5.69 -6.36
C ALA A 251 -9.99 -7.08 -6.95
N ASN A 252 -10.19 -8.12 -6.14
CA ASN A 252 -10.05 -9.52 -6.54
C ASN A 252 -8.62 -9.97 -6.91
N VAL A 253 -7.60 -9.13 -6.70
CA VAL A 253 -6.19 -9.46 -6.92
C VAL A 253 -5.50 -9.83 -5.61
N PRO A 254 -4.94 -11.05 -5.46
CA PRO A 254 -4.21 -11.44 -4.25
C PRO A 254 -2.89 -10.70 -4.12
N HIS A 255 -2.60 -10.19 -2.93
CA HIS A 255 -1.38 -9.45 -2.65
C HIS A 255 -0.96 -9.54 -1.17
N ALA A 256 0.31 -9.25 -0.88
CA ALA A 256 0.84 -9.11 0.48
C ALA A 256 2.10 -8.25 0.48
N TYR A 257 2.20 -7.30 1.38
CA TYR A 257 3.46 -6.61 1.61
C TYR A 257 4.39 -7.45 2.47
N LEU A 258 5.64 -7.57 2.07
CA LEU A 258 6.60 -8.51 2.67
C LEU A 258 7.65 -7.81 3.52
N ASP A 259 8.19 -6.68 3.05
CA ASP A 259 9.31 -5.97 3.67
C ASP A 259 9.50 -4.58 3.05
N GLY A 260 9.95 -3.59 3.84
CA GLY A 260 10.24 -2.23 3.37
C GLY A 260 9.24 -1.17 3.84
N ASP A 261 9.44 0.09 3.42
CA ASP A 261 8.58 1.22 3.75
C ASP A 261 7.87 1.75 2.51
N CYS A 262 6.60 2.14 2.64
CA CYS A 262 5.81 2.69 1.54
C CYS A 262 4.81 3.75 2.03
N VAL A 263 4.38 4.61 1.10
CA VAL A 263 3.12 5.36 1.22
C VAL A 263 2.01 4.47 0.68
N GLU A 264 0.94 4.32 1.44
CA GLU A 264 -0.29 3.65 0.99
C GLU A 264 -1.43 4.66 0.94
N CYS A 265 -2.24 4.62 -0.11
CA CYS A 265 -3.53 5.30 -0.15
C CYS A 265 -4.60 4.29 -0.53
N MET A 266 -5.71 4.28 0.20
CA MET A 266 -6.78 3.31 0.03
C MET A 266 -8.15 3.97 0.17
N ALA A 267 -9.17 3.37 -0.43
CA ALA A 267 -10.56 3.70 -0.07
C ALA A 267 -10.85 3.32 1.38
N CYS A 268 -11.77 4.02 2.03
CA CYS A 268 -12.14 3.73 3.41
C CYS A 268 -12.96 2.42 3.51
N SER A 269 -12.28 1.31 3.82
CA SER A 269 -12.88 0.00 4.09
C SER A 269 -11.95 -0.87 4.95
N ASP A 270 -12.55 -1.72 5.78
CA ASP A 270 -11.86 -2.73 6.60
C ASP A 270 -12.06 -4.16 6.06
N ASN A 271 -12.68 -4.32 4.89
CA ASN A 271 -12.94 -5.61 4.28
C ASN A 271 -11.66 -6.30 3.79
N VAL A 272 -11.38 -7.48 4.34
CA VAL A 272 -10.19 -8.28 4.01
C VAL A 272 -10.52 -9.76 3.97
N VAL A 273 -10.32 -10.41 2.83
CA VAL A 273 -10.34 -11.87 2.71
C VAL A 273 -8.89 -12.38 2.70
N ARG A 274 -8.54 -13.24 3.66
CA ARG A 274 -7.15 -13.69 3.86
C ARG A 274 -6.89 -15.04 3.19
N ALA A 275 -5.72 -15.17 2.56
CA ALA A 275 -5.25 -16.34 1.83
C ALA A 275 -4.00 -16.99 2.41
N GLY A 276 -3.44 -16.46 3.51
CA GLY A 276 -2.23 -17.00 4.12
C GLY A 276 -1.40 -15.95 4.82
N LEU A 277 -0.24 -16.36 5.31
CA LEU A 277 0.69 -15.57 6.12
C LEU A 277 -0.02 -14.92 7.31
N THR A 278 -0.88 -15.68 7.99
CA THR A 278 -1.70 -15.17 9.07
C THR A 278 -2.20 -16.24 10.03
N PRO A 279 -2.20 -15.97 11.35
CA PRO A 279 -2.89 -16.81 12.31
C PRO A 279 -4.41 -16.54 12.34
N LYS A 280 -4.88 -15.47 11.68
CA LYS A 280 -6.30 -15.09 11.66
C LYS A 280 -7.13 -16.03 10.77
N PHE A 281 -8.44 -15.95 10.92
CA PHE A 281 -9.41 -16.67 10.09
C PHE A 281 -9.18 -16.42 8.59
N LYS A 282 -9.29 -17.51 7.80
CA LYS A 282 -9.15 -17.55 6.35
C LYS A 282 -10.45 -18.10 5.78
N ASP A 283 -11.25 -17.23 5.15
CA ASP A 283 -12.47 -17.60 4.43
C ASP A 283 -12.09 -18.15 3.05
N VAL A 284 -11.66 -19.41 3.00
CA VAL A 284 -11.12 -20.04 1.77
C VAL A 284 -12.17 -20.11 0.66
N ASP A 285 -13.43 -20.37 0.98
CA ASP A 285 -14.49 -20.48 -0.02
C ASP A 285 -14.79 -19.11 -0.65
N THR A 286 -14.90 -18.04 0.16
CA THR A 286 -15.05 -16.70 -0.38
C THR A 286 -13.81 -16.29 -1.17
N LEU A 287 -12.61 -16.57 -0.65
CA LEU A 287 -11.35 -16.27 -1.34
C LEU A 287 -11.34 -16.84 -2.76
N LEU A 288 -11.56 -18.15 -2.91
CA LEU A 288 -11.45 -18.83 -4.19
C LEU A 288 -12.49 -18.35 -5.21
N ARG A 289 -13.61 -17.83 -4.73
CA ARG A 289 -14.66 -17.23 -5.56
C ARG A 289 -14.33 -15.80 -5.99
N LEU A 290 -13.70 -15.02 -5.11
CA LEU A 290 -13.34 -13.62 -5.39
C LEU A 290 -12.17 -13.52 -6.36
N VAL A 291 -11.12 -14.31 -6.13
CA VAL A 291 -9.85 -14.20 -6.86
C VAL A 291 -10.07 -14.21 -8.39
N SER A 292 -9.46 -13.25 -9.09
CA SER A 292 -9.62 -13.13 -10.55
C SER A 292 -8.92 -14.24 -11.33
N TYR A 293 -7.81 -14.78 -10.81
CA TYR A 293 -6.92 -15.73 -11.51
C TYR A 293 -6.35 -15.18 -12.83
N GLU A 294 -6.34 -13.86 -12.99
CA GLU A 294 -5.64 -13.24 -14.11
C GLU A 294 -4.13 -13.35 -13.90
N CYS A 295 -3.48 -14.06 -14.82
CA CYS A 295 -2.04 -14.27 -14.84
C CYS A 295 -1.36 -13.22 -15.71
N GLY A 296 -0.26 -12.67 -15.23
CA GLY A 296 0.51 -11.68 -15.97
C GLY A 296 1.96 -11.61 -15.52
N PRO A 297 2.84 -10.97 -16.32
CA PRO A 297 4.21 -10.69 -15.90
C PRO A 297 4.21 -9.66 -14.75
N PRO A 298 5.28 -9.60 -13.94
CA PRO A 298 5.41 -8.63 -12.85
C PRO A 298 5.18 -7.17 -13.28
N ASP A 299 5.68 -6.76 -14.45
CA ASP A 299 5.54 -5.39 -14.96
C ASP A 299 4.08 -4.95 -15.17
N ALA A 300 3.16 -5.90 -15.38
CA ALA A 300 1.74 -5.60 -15.52
C ALA A 300 1.10 -5.17 -14.19
N MET A 301 1.75 -5.44 -13.05
CA MET A 301 1.26 -5.07 -11.72
C MET A 301 1.70 -3.64 -11.32
N LEU A 302 2.62 -3.03 -12.07
CA LEU A 302 3.16 -1.71 -11.74
C LEU A 302 2.17 -0.59 -12.08
N ALA A 303 1.93 0.30 -11.12
CA ALA A 303 1.20 1.53 -11.32
C ALA A 303 2.13 2.62 -11.86
N ARG A 304 1.82 3.14 -13.05
CA ARG A 304 2.61 4.19 -13.70
C ARG A 304 2.06 5.57 -13.35
N ALA A 305 2.93 6.43 -12.82
CA ALA A 305 2.59 7.83 -12.62
C ALA A 305 2.53 8.59 -13.95
N ARG A 306 1.74 9.67 -13.97
CA ARG A 306 1.58 10.60 -15.09
C ARG A 306 2.09 11.98 -14.71
N LEU A 307 2.68 12.69 -15.65
CA LEU A 307 3.07 14.10 -15.48
C LEU A 307 1.94 14.99 -16.03
N LEU A 308 0.93 15.27 -15.21
CA LEU A 308 -0.32 15.91 -15.64
C LEU A 308 -0.15 17.38 -16.07
N HIS A 309 0.77 18.09 -15.42
CA HIS A 309 1.00 19.52 -15.65
C HIS A 309 2.49 19.81 -15.90
N LYS A 310 3.02 19.30 -17.02
CA LYS A 310 4.46 19.35 -17.31
C LYS A 310 5.08 20.76 -17.30
N ASP A 311 4.33 21.78 -17.75
CA ASP A 311 4.87 23.13 -17.89
C ASP A 311 4.87 23.92 -16.57
N THR A 312 3.94 23.63 -15.68
CA THR A 312 3.78 24.36 -14.40
C THR A 312 4.26 23.56 -13.20
N GLN A 313 4.26 22.22 -13.30
CA GLN A 313 4.64 21.27 -12.26
C GLN A 313 5.54 20.14 -12.80
N PRO A 314 6.70 20.44 -13.43
CA PRO A 314 7.58 19.44 -14.03
C PRO A 314 8.13 18.38 -13.06
N TYR A 315 8.09 18.68 -11.75
CA TYR A 315 8.58 17.84 -10.66
C TYR A 315 7.48 17.12 -9.87
N THR A 316 6.23 17.12 -10.36
CA THR A 316 5.11 16.43 -9.73
C THR A 316 4.57 15.35 -10.64
N ARG A 317 4.68 14.09 -10.21
CA ARG A 317 4.06 12.95 -10.91
C ARG A 317 2.88 12.42 -10.12
N THR A 318 1.79 12.09 -10.80
CA THR A 318 0.52 11.69 -10.18
C THR A 318 0.20 10.26 -10.53
N PHE A 319 0.00 9.43 -9.51
CA PHE A 319 -0.56 8.09 -9.65
C PHE A 319 -2.09 8.22 -9.68
N VAL A 320 -2.69 7.75 -10.78
CA VAL A 320 -4.14 7.87 -11.05
C VAL A 320 -4.74 6.47 -11.17
N PRO A 321 -5.11 5.84 -10.05
CA PRO A 321 -5.90 4.60 -10.05
C PRO A 321 -7.21 4.74 -10.82
N PRO A 322 -7.78 3.64 -11.36
CA PRO A 322 -9.07 3.66 -12.06
C PRO A 322 -10.27 3.67 -11.09
N VAL A 323 -10.19 4.45 -10.00
CA VAL A 323 -11.24 4.60 -8.99
C VAL A 323 -11.40 6.06 -8.59
N PRO A 324 -12.63 6.53 -8.28
CA PRO A 324 -12.87 7.91 -7.89
C PRO A 324 -12.33 8.25 -6.49
N ASP A 325 -12.08 7.23 -5.67
CA ASP A 325 -11.78 7.36 -4.24
C ASP A 325 -10.51 8.18 -3.98
N PHE A 326 -9.44 7.94 -4.74
CA PHE A 326 -8.16 8.64 -4.52
C PHE A 326 -7.21 8.70 -5.73
N ALA A 327 -6.39 9.74 -5.72
CA ALA A 327 -5.15 9.87 -6.48
C ALA A 327 -4.04 10.35 -5.54
N VAL A 328 -2.78 10.07 -5.89
CA VAL A 328 -1.61 10.49 -5.10
C VAL A 328 -0.57 11.12 -5.98
N SER A 329 -0.19 12.36 -5.67
CA SER A 329 0.92 13.06 -6.33
C SER A 329 2.18 12.94 -5.50
N GLU A 330 3.29 12.53 -6.11
CA GLU A 330 4.63 12.68 -5.55
C GLU A 330 5.25 13.96 -6.09
N ILE A 331 5.61 14.86 -5.18
CA ILE A 331 6.29 16.12 -5.46
C ILE A 331 7.75 15.92 -5.07
N ARG A 332 8.65 15.96 -6.06
CA ARG A 332 10.10 15.76 -5.86
C ARG A 332 10.89 16.91 -6.45
N LEU A 333 11.11 17.97 -5.67
CA LEU A 333 11.81 19.16 -6.13
C LEU A 333 13.33 18.97 -5.95
N PRO A 334 14.15 19.04 -7.02
CA PRO A 334 15.60 19.05 -6.87
C PRO A 334 16.06 20.32 -6.13
N ALA A 335 17.26 20.27 -5.55
CA ALA A 335 17.82 21.35 -4.73
C ALA A 335 17.82 22.73 -5.42
N ASN A 336 17.98 22.74 -6.74
CA ASN A 336 18.02 23.94 -7.58
C ASN A 336 16.66 24.35 -8.18
N ALA A 337 15.56 23.64 -7.91
CA ALA A 337 14.28 23.86 -8.57
C ALA A 337 13.68 25.27 -8.36
N ASN A 338 13.98 25.91 -7.22
CA ASN A 338 13.29 27.13 -6.77
C ASN A 338 14.23 28.32 -6.52
N THR A 339 15.37 28.40 -7.21
CA THR A 339 16.36 29.49 -7.05
C THR A 339 15.90 30.87 -7.58
N GLY A 340 14.63 31.03 -7.97
CA GLY A 340 14.10 32.33 -8.41
C GLY A 340 12.57 32.52 -8.43
N LYS A 341 11.77 31.45 -8.38
CA LYS A 341 10.29 31.53 -8.26
C LYS A 341 9.75 30.38 -7.39
N PRO A 342 8.69 30.61 -6.59
CA PRO A 342 8.01 29.54 -5.87
C PRO A 342 7.42 28.50 -6.82
N TYR A 343 7.53 27.22 -6.48
CA TYR A 343 6.94 26.12 -7.23
C TYR A 343 5.43 26.07 -7.02
N MET A 344 4.65 25.95 -8.09
CA MET A 344 3.19 25.93 -8.00
C MET A 344 2.71 24.57 -7.49
N LEU A 345 1.82 24.57 -6.51
CA LEU A 345 1.15 23.38 -5.97
C LEU A 345 -0.36 23.54 -6.15
N ASP A 346 -0.97 22.62 -6.88
CA ASP A 346 -2.43 22.60 -7.02
C ASP A 346 -3.07 21.97 -5.79
N ASN A 347 -4.13 22.59 -5.31
CA ASN A 347 -5.00 22.02 -4.30
C ASN A 347 -6.33 21.68 -4.97
N PRO A 348 -6.81 20.42 -4.95
CA PRO A 348 -8.06 20.00 -5.61
C PRO A 348 -9.30 20.59 -4.92
N VAL A 349 -10.45 20.62 -5.62
CA VAL A 349 -11.68 21.28 -5.10
C VAL A 349 -12.17 20.58 -3.84
N THR A 350 -11.85 19.29 -3.73
CA THR A 350 -12.15 18.43 -2.61
C THR A 350 -11.17 18.53 -1.45
N GLY A 351 -10.19 19.45 -1.52
CA GLY A 351 -9.08 19.51 -0.57
C GLY A 351 -8.16 18.28 -0.67
N SER A 352 -7.05 18.32 0.07
CA SER A 352 -6.03 17.27 0.02
C SER A 352 -5.26 17.12 1.32
N ILE A 353 -4.53 16.02 1.46
CA ILE A 353 -3.56 15.80 2.53
C ILE A 353 -2.16 15.87 1.92
N LEU A 354 -1.28 16.71 2.45
CA LEU A 354 0.13 16.79 2.09
C LEU A 354 0.99 16.22 3.23
N LEU A 355 1.78 15.19 2.93
CA LEU A 355 2.74 14.55 3.84
C LEU A 355 4.16 14.81 3.34
N VAL A 356 5.03 15.36 4.19
CA VAL A 356 6.44 15.58 3.88
C VAL A 356 7.29 14.40 4.39
N THR A 357 7.98 13.72 3.49
CA THR A 357 8.84 12.56 3.81
C THR A 357 10.33 12.83 3.57
N GLY A 358 10.67 13.92 2.86
CA GLY A 358 12.04 14.36 2.67
C GLY A 358 12.58 15.20 3.84
N SER A 359 13.90 15.23 3.98
CA SER A 359 14.67 16.03 4.93
C SER A 359 14.77 17.51 4.54
N ARG A 360 14.84 17.80 3.24
CA ARG A 360 14.92 19.16 2.70
C ARG A 360 13.70 19.97 3.12
N LYS A 361 13.93 21.20 3.59
CA LYS A 361 12.90 22.09 4.13
C LYS A 361 12.27 22.97 3.05
N ALA A 362 10.99 23.26 3.20
CA ALA A 362 10.28 24.23 2.38
C ALA A 362 9.30 25.05 3.21
N SER A 363 8.75 26.11 2.64
CA SER A 363 7.60 26.83 3.19
C SER A 363 6.46 26.77 2.19
N LEU A 364 5.25 26.56 2.69
CA LEU A 364 4.00 26.64 1.95
C LEU A 364 3.48 28.07 2.01
N LEU A 365 3.17 28.65 0.85
CA LEU A 365 2.65 30.01 0.70
C LEU A 365 1.28 29.96 0.02
N ALA A 366 0.43 30.94 0.31
CA ALA A 366 -0.79 31.20 -0.44
C ALA A 366 -0.45 31.82 -1.81
N ALA A 367 -1.44 31.89 -2.71
CA ALA A 367 -1.29 32.48 -4.05
C ALA A 367 -0.81 33.95 -4.03
N ASP A 368 -1.10 34.70 -2.97
CA ASP A 368 -0.65 36.09 -2.75
C ASP A 368 0.76 36.18 -2.14
N GLY A 369 1.44 35.04 -1.92
CA GLY A 369 2.76 34.97 -1.31
C GLY A 369 2.77 34.95 0.22
N ARG A 370 1.60 35.05 0.88
CA ARG A 370 1.53 34.99 2.35
C ARG A 370 1.96 33.61 2.86
N PRO A 371 2.86 33.52 3.87
CA PRO A 371 3.27 32.25 4.43
C PRO A 371 2.11 31.56 5.16
N LEU A 372 1.97 30.25 4.94
CA LEU A 372 0.93 29.41 5.53
C LEU A 372 1.48 28.39 6.53
N ALA A 373 2.61 27.74 6.20
CA ALA A 373 3.23 26.73 7.06
C ALA A 373 4.69 26.48 6.66
N ASP A 374 5.53 26.09 7.62
CA ASP A 374 6.82 25.47 7.34
C ASP A 374 6.65 23.96 7.14
N LEU A 375 7.35 23.44 6.14
CA LEU A 375 7.33 22.06 5.72
C LEU A 375 8.68 21.41 6.06
N LEU A 376 8.64 20.55 7.07
CA LEU A 376 9.76 19.77 7.57
C LEU A 376 9.43 18.28 7.41
N PHE A 377 10.43 17.41 7.52
CA PHE A 377 10.20 15.97 7.64
C PHE A 377 9.12 15.66 8.69
N GLY A 378 8.10 14.88 8.32
CA GLY A 378 7.00 14.52 9.20
C GLY A 378 5.90 15.58 9.35
N THR A 379 6.02 16.74 8.69
CA THR A 379 4.90 17.68 8.59
C THR A 379 3.77 17.03 7.79
N VAL A 380 2.55 17.11 8.35
CA VAL A 380 1.33 16.65 7.70
C VAL A 380 0.32 17.79 7.71
N LEU A 381 -0.11 18.22 6.52
CA LEU A 381 -1.10 19.27 6.35
C LEU A 381 -2.38 18.71 5.74
N PHE A 382 -3.52 19.03 6.32
CA PHE A 382 -4.78 19.04 5.59
C PHE A 382 -4.95 20.41 4.91
N LEU A 383 -5.05 20.38 3.57
CA LEU A 383 -5.25 21.52 2.70
C LEU A 383 -6.74 21.58 2.32
N PRO A 384 -7.56 22.35 3.04
CA PRO A 384 -9.00 22.41 2.76
C PRO A 384 -9.29 23.11 1.42
N SER A 385 -10.48 22.92 0.86
CA SER A 385 -10.97 23.59 -0.35
C SER A 385 -10.84 25.12 -0.25
N SER A 386 -11.18 25.67 0.91
CA SER A 386 -11.07 27.09 1.26
C SER A 386 -9.64 27.66 1.23
N ALA A 387 -8.60 26.82 1.19
CA ALA A 387 -7.21 27.27 1.01
C ALA A 387 -6.94 27.81 -0.41
N GLY A 388 -7.90 27.66 -1.34
CA GLY A 388 -7.77 28.08 -2.72
C GLY A 388 -7.27 26.96 -3.63
N ARG A 389 -7.26 27.22 -4.95
CA ARG A 389 -6.87 26.25 -5.98
C ARG A 389 -5.35 26.15 -6.15
N THR A 390 -4.64 27.23 -5.84
CA THR A 390 -3.21 27.38 -6.10
C THR A 390 -2.50 27.80 -4.84
N LEU A 391 -1.47 27.03 -4.49
CA LEU A 391 -0.54 27.28 -3.41
C LEU A 391 0.87 27.31 -4.00
N HIS A 392 1.84 27.72 -3.21
CA HIS A 392 3.24 27.74 -3.63
C HIS A 392 4.16 27.08 -2.62
N LEU A 393 5.16 26.36 -3.10
CA LEU A 393 6.25 25.78 -2.33
C LEU A 393 7.52 26.59 -2.57
N GLN A 394 8.12 27.09 -1.50
CA GLN A 394 9.41 27.78 -1.55
C GLN A 394 10.44 26.95 -0.79
N LEU A 395 11.49 26.48 -1.46
CA LEU A 395 12.57 25.75 -0.78
C LEU A 395 13.35 26.71 0.12
N SER A 396 13.77 26.22 1.29
CA SER A 396 14.58 26.96 2.26
C SER A 396 15.92 26.24 2.47
N GLY A 397 17.05 26.96 2.36
CA GLY A 397 18.40 26.41 2.59
C GLY A 397 19.42 26.86 1.53
N SER A 398 20.71 26.69 1.80
CA SER A 398 21.79 27.01 0.85
C SER A 398 21.86 26.00 -0.31
N GLU A 399 22.54 26.39 -1.39
CA GLU A 399 22.76 25.61 -2.63
C GLU A 399 23.60 24.33 -2.43
N ASN A 400 24.18 24.11 -1.25
CA ASN A 400 25.11 23.01 -0.96
C ASN A 400 24.45 21.73 -0.41
N ASP A 401 23.12 21.66 -0.43
CA ASP A 401 22.36 20.50 0.05
C ASP A 401 21.73 19.82 -1.15
N ASP A 402 22.35 18.74 -1.61
CA ASP A 402 21.96 17.99 -2.82
C ASP A 402 20.65 17.19 -2.62
N GLU A 403 20.10 17.14 -1.41
CA GLU A 403 18.90 16.36 -1.12
C GLU A 403 17.63 17.03 -1.68
N PRO A 404 16.77 16.28 -2.40
CA PRO A 404 15.53 16.82 -2.92
C PRO A 404 14.49 17.00 -1.80
N PHE A 405 13.60 17.98 -1.98
CA PHE A 405 12.34 18.01 -1.24
C PHE A 405 11.42 16.91 -1.76
N VAL A 406 10.84 16.12 -0.85
CA VAL A 406 9.92 15.04 -1.19
C VAL A 406 8.67 15.13 -0.33
N ALA A 407 7.51 15.20 -0.99
CA ALA A 407 6.22 15.15 -0.35
C ALA A 407 5.22 14.35 -1.19
N PHE A 408 4.20 13.82 -0.52
CA PHE A 408 3.09 13.11 -1.11
C PHE A 408 1.79 13.85 -0.83
N GLN A 409 1.02 14.13 -1.88
CA GLN A 409 -0.28 14.77 -1.79
C GLN A 409 -1.36 13.75 -2.16
N ALA A 410 -2.20 13.37 -1.19
CA ALA A 410 -3.35 12.49 -1.41
C ALA A 410 -4.63 13.31 -1.53
N MET A 411 -5.49 12.92 -2.47
CA MET A 411 -6.72 13.63 -2.79
C MET A 411 -7.77 12.69 -3.39
N ALA A 412 -9.04 13.10 -3.38
CA ALA A 412 -10.07 12.42 -4.16
C ALA A 412 -9.71 12.45 -5.66
N ASN A 413 -10.02 11.38 -6.39
CA ASN A 413 -9.56 11.26 -7.78
C ASN A 413 -10.44 12.04 -8.76
N GLY A 414 -10.02 13.25 -9.09
CA GLY A 414 -10.65 14.08 -10.12
C GLY A 414 -10.19 13.79 -11.55
N PHE A 415 -9.32 12.79 -11.76
CA PHE A 415 -8.66 12.53 -13.06
C PHE A 415 -9.22 11.29 -13.79
N VAL A 416 -10.21 10.60 -13.20
CA VAL A 416 -10.84 9.44 -13.84
C VAL A 416 -11.65 9.90 -15.05
N GLY A 417 -11.35 9.35 -16.22
CA GLY A 417 -12.06 9.69 -17.47
C GLY A 417 -11.55 10.95 -18.19
N SER A 418 -10.57 11.66 -17.64
CA SER A 418 -9.84 12.68 -18.40
C SER A 418 -8.81 11.98 -19.29
N GLU A 419 -9.06 11.97 -20.60
CA GLU A 419 -8.00 11.81 -21.60
C GLU A 419 -7.08 13.05 -21.49
N LEU A 420 -6.10 12.99 -20.59
CA LEU A 420 -5.00 13.96 -20.50
C LEU A 420 -3.72 13.32 -21.01
#